data_AF-A0A0R1R7T2-F1
#
_entry.id   AF-A0A0R1R7T2-F1
#
_cell.length_a   1.000
_cell.length_b   1.000
_cell.length_c   1.000
_cell.angle_alpha   90.00
_cell.angle_beta   90.00
_cell.angle_gamma   90.00
#
_symmetry.space_group_name_H-M   'P 1'
#
loop_
_entity.id
_entity.type
_entity.pdbx_description
1 polymer ?
#
loop_
_entity_poly.entity_id
_entity_poly.type
_entity_poly.pdbx_seq_one_letter_code
_entity_poly.pdbx_strand_id
1 'polypeptide(L)' 'MNIIHSQIEITNAQRNLQTTQTQLTKVNNANASATQEISELSSRSRLDAVAQKNGLTLTSQNIRNVSK' A
#
# COMPACT_ATOMS: atom_id res chain seq x y z
N MET A 1 47.15 0.45 -8.25
CA MET A 1 45.82 -0.04 -7.84
C MET A 1 46.00 -0.93 -6.63
N ASN A 2 45.64 -0.45 -5.43
CA ASN A 2 45.83 -1.19 -4.19
C ASN A 2 44.55 -1.98 -3.89
N ILE A 3 44.60 -3.31 -3.99
CA ILE A 3 43.46 -4.26 -3.91
C ILE A 3 42.64 -4.03 -2.63
N ILE A 4 43.28 -3.63 -1.54
CA ILE A 4 42.64 -3.32 -0.25
C ILE A 4 41.66 -2.13 -0.39
N HIS A 5 42.03 -1.09 -1.12
CA HIS A 5 41.17 0.08 -1.32
C HIS A 5 39.93 -0.30 -2.14
N SER A 6 40.11 -1.05 -3.23
CA SER A 6 38.99 -1.54 -4.05
C SER A 6 38.07 -2.49 -3.27
N GLN A 7 38.62 -3.32 -2.38
CA GLN A 7 37.82 -4.19 -1.52
C GLN A 7 36.95 -3.40 -0.52
N ILE A 8 37.49 -2.33 0.08
CA ILE A 8 36.76 -1.45 0.99
C ILE A 8 35.61 -0.75 0.26
N GLU A 9 35.85 -0.24 -0.95
CA GLU A 9 34.83 0.40 -1.78
C GLU A 9 33.68 -0.55 -2.13
N ILE A 10 34.01 -1.79 -2.52
CA ILE A 10 33.00 -2.83 -2.81
C ILE A 10 32.18 -3.15 -1.56
N THR A 11 32.83 -3.33 -0.40
CA THR A 11 32.12 -3.61 0.85
C THR A 11 31.23 -2.45 1.28
N ASN A 12 31.66 -1.19 1.07
CA ASN A 12 30.82 -0.02 1.31
C ASN A 12 29.61 0.00 0.38
N ALA A 13 29.79 -0.27 -0.92
CA ALA A 13 28.71 -0.32 -1.88
C ALA A 13 27.69 -1.43 -1.54
N GLN A 14 28.15 -2.60 -1.12
CA GLN A 14 27.29 -3.69 -0.66
C GLN A 14 26.50 -3.32 0.59
N ARG A 15 27.12 -2.66 1.58
CA ARG A 15 26.40 -2.15 2.77
C ARG A 15 25.33 -1.15 2.39
N ASN A 16 25.65 -0.20 1.52
CA ASN A 16 24.68 0.80 1.05
C ASN A 16 23.52 0.13 0.32
N LEU A 17 23.79 -0.83 -0.57
CA LEU A 17 22.76 -1.61 -1.26
C LEU A 17 21.86 -2.35 -0.26
N GLN A 18 22.44 -2.99 0.75
CA GLN A 18 21.68 -3.70 1.78
C GLN A 18 20.79 -2.74 2.59
N THR A 19 21.31 -1.56 2.95
CA THR A 19 20.54 -0.52 3.64
C THR A 19 19.37 -0.03 2.79
N THR A 20 19.63 0.28 1.51
CA THR A 20 18.58 0.72 0.57
C THR A 20 17.53 -0.37 0.36
N GLN A 21 17.93 -1.64 0.22
CA GLN A 21 17.00 -2.75 0.06
C GLN A 21 16.11 -2.92 1.29
N THR A 22 16.67 -2.83 2.50
CA THR A 22 15.90 -2.87 3.74
C THR A 22 14.89 -1.73 3.82
N GLN A 23 15.29 -0.52 3.44
CA GLN A 23 14.42 0.65 3.42
C GLN A 23 13.29 0.51 2.38
N LEU A 24 13.59 -0.04 1.21
CA LEU A 24 12.61 -0.32 0.16
C LEU A 24 11.56 -1.34 0.64
N THR A 25 12.00 -2.45 1.24
CA THR A 25 11.10 -3.46 1.82
C THR A 25 10.20 -2.84 2.89
N LYS A 26 10.74 -1.97 3.75
CA LYS A 26 9.95 -1.27 4.78
C LYS A 26 8.86 -0.39 4.17
N VAL A 27 9.17 0.38 3.13
CA VAL A 27 8.19 1.23 2.44
C VAL A 27 7.13 0.39 1.73
N ASN A 28 7.53 -0.68 1.04
CA ASN A 28 6.58 -1.57 0.37
C ASN A 28 5.59 -2.22 1.35
N ASN A 29 6.07 -2.67 2.52
CA ASN A 29 5.20 -3.22 3.55
C ASN A 29 4.22 -2.16 4.08
N ALA A 30 4.68 -0.94 4.34
CA ALA A 30 3.82 0.15 4.79
C ALA A 30 2.74 0.49 3.74
N ASN A 31 3.09 0.51 2.45
CA ASN A 31 2.14 0.74 1.36
C ASN A 31 1.10 -0.38 1.25
N ALA A 32 1.51 -1.64 1.41
CA ALA A 32 0.58 -2.77 1.41
C ALA A 32 -0.44 -2.65 2.56
N SER A 33 0.02 -2.33 3.77
CA SER A 33 -0.87 -2.10 4.92
C SER A 33 -1.83 -0.93 4.69
N ALA A 34 -1.35 0.20 4.19
CA ALA A 34 -2.21 1.35 3.88
C ALA A 34 -3.25 1.02 2.80
N THR A 35 -2.88 0.22 1.79
CA THR A 35 -3.80 -0.22 0.74
C THR A 35 -4.89 -1.14 1.30
N GLN A 36 -4.55 -2.03 2.22
CA GLN A 36 -5.51 -2.87 2.93
C GLN A 36 -6.48 -2.01 3.76
N GLU A 37 -5.97 -1.06 4.53
CA GLU A 37 -6.79 -0.15 5.34
C GLU A 37 -7.75 0.66 4.46
N ILE A 38 -7.27 1.22 3.35
CA ILE A 38 -8.13 1.91 2.38
C ILE A 38 -9.23 0.97 1.87
N SER A 39 -8.89 -0.26 1.51
CA SER A 39 -9.87 -1.24 1.00
C SER A 39 -10.95 -1.57 2.03
N GLU A 40 -10.59 -1.67 3.31
CA GLU A 40 -11.52 -1.87 4.42
C GLU A 40 -12.40 -0.62 4.64
N LEU A 41 -11.79 0.57 4.61
CA LEU A 41 -12.49 1.84 4.78
C LEU A 41 -13.47 2.16 3.65
N SER A 42 -13.11 1.82 2.41
CA SER A 42 -13.93 1.97 1.21
C SER A 42 -14.82 0.77 0.93
N SER A 43 -14.77 -0.26 1.77
CA SER A 43 -15.58 -1.47 1.56
C SER A 43 -17.05 -1.11 1.49
N ARG A 44 -17.77 -1.76 0.57
CA ARG A 44 -19.20 -1.53 0.37
C ARG A 44 -19.99 -1.78 1.66
N SER A 45 -19.59 -2.80 2.44
CA SER A 45 -20.18 -3.08 3.75
C SER A 45 -20.06 -1.90 4.72
N ARG A 46 -18.91 -1.23 4.77
CA ARG A 46 -18.72 -0.05 5.61
C ARG A 46 -19.48 1.17 5.08
N LEU A 47 -19.48 1.37 3.77
CA LEU A 47 -20.28 2.43 3.14
C LEU A 47 -21.78 2.24 3.41
N ASP A 48 -22.28 1.01 3.30
CA ASP A 48 -23.68 0.66 3.57
C ASP A 48 -24.00 0.82 5.07
N ALA A 49 -23.09 0.43 5.97
CA ALA A 49 -23.26 0.64 7.42
C ALA A 49 -23.34 2.13 7.78
N VAL A 50 -22.48 2.97 7.18
CA VAL A 50 -22.54 4.43 7.36
C VAL A 50 -23.84 4.99 6.78
N ALA A 51 -24.27 4.54 5.60
CA ALA A 51 -25.53 4.96 4.99
C ALA A 51 -26.73 4.64 5.90
N GLN A 52 -26.82 3.40 6.39
CA GLN A 52 -27.89 2.97 7.31
C GLN A 52 -27.89 3.77 8.60
N LYS A 53 -26.73 4.02 9.21
CA LYS A 53 -26.60 4.86 10.41
C LYS A 53 -27.16 6.27 10.22
N ASN A 54 -27.04 6.81 9.00
CA ASN A 54 -27.55 8.13 8.65
C ASN A 54 -28.97 8.10 8.03
N GLY A 55 -29.69 6.97 8.14
CA GLY A 55 -31.05 6.82 7.63
C GLY A 55 -31.16 6.73 6.10
N LEU A 56 -30.02 6.57 5.40
CA LEU A 56 -29.99 6.37 3.96
C LEU A 56 -30.25 4.90 3.66
N THR A 57 -31.24 4.62 2.82
CA THR A 57 -31.57 3.26 2.36
C THR A 57 -31.34 3.17 0.85
N LEU A 58 -30.73 2.07 0.41
CA LEU A 58 -30.54 1.79 -1.01
C LEU A 58 -31.90 1.50 -1.65
N THR A 59 -32.43 2.47 -2.39
CA THR A 59 -33.65 2.29 -3.18
C THR A 59 -33.28 1.54 -4.46
N SER A 60 -33.49 0.22 -4.46
CA SER A 60 -33.23 -0.67 -5.60
C SER A 60 -33.96 -0.28 -6.89
N GLN A 61 -35.03 0.53 -6.81
CA GLN A 61 -35.73 1.09 -7.98
C GLN A 61 -34.90 2.11 -8.79
N ASN A 62 -33.81 2.67 -8.24
CA ASN A 62 -32.95 3.68 -8.89
C ASN A 62 -31.53 3.19 -9.21
N ILE A 63 -31.24 1.87 -9.05
CA ILE A 63 -29.95 1.32 -9.45
C ILE A 63 -29.90 1.27 -10.98
N ARG A 64 -29.39 2.34 -11.58
CA ARG A 64 -29.13 2.41 -13.01
C ARG A 64 -27.98 1.45 -13.33
N ASN A 65 -28.28 0.37 -14.03
CA ASN A 65 -27.24 -0.51 -14.55
C ASN A 65 -26.42 0.27 -15.60
N VAL A 66 -25.19 0.65 -15.25
CA VAL A 66 -24.29 1.47 -16.08
C VAL A 66 -23.25 0.64 -16.84
N SER A 67 -23.39 -0.68 -16.89
CA SER A 67 -22.61 -1.52 -17.82
C SER A 67 -23.43 -1.79 -19.08
N LYS A 68 -23.20 -1.01 -20.13
CA LYS A 68 -23.35 -1.45 -21.52
C LYS A 68 -22.08 -1.07 -22.28
#